data_AF-A0A0Z8FJ37-F1
#
_entry.id   AF-A0A0Z8FJ37-F1
#
_cell.length_a   1.000
_cell.length_b   1.000
_cell.length_c   1.000
_cell.angle_alpha   90.00
_cell.angle_beta   90.00
_cell.angle_gamma   90.00
#
_symmetry.space_group_name_H-M   'P 1'
#
loop_
_entity.id
_entity.type
_entity.pdbx_description
1 polymer ?
#
loop_
_entity_poly.entity_id
_entity_poly.type
_entity_poly.pdbx_seq_one_letter_code
_entity_poly.pdbx_strand_id
1 'polypeptide(L)' 'MVIVNAMDNATYPIAFGDFSYLWILERFAPTVKVLKELLYLKDQTGYLGYLTLDALLTNRDAIKVLKIEG' A
#
# COMPACT_ATOMS: atom_id res chain seq x y z
N MET A 1 -0.43 -15.63 8.02
CA MET A 1 0.39 -14.55 8.61
C MET A 1 1.17 -13.88 7.50
N VAL A 2 1.05 -12.58 7.35
CA VAL A 2 1.77 -11.78 6.34
C VAL A 2 2.68 -10.82 7.09
N ILE A 3 3.96 -10.74 6.71
CA ILE A 3 4.95 -9.83 7.32
C ILE A 3 5.22 -8.72 6.31
N VAL A 4 5.01 -7.46 6.71
CA VAL A 4 5.25 -6.27 5.88
C VAL A 4 6.07 -5.25 6.66
N ASN A 5 6.87 -4.46 5.94
CA ASN A 5 7.64 -3.35 6.51
C ASN A 5 6.79 -2.07 6.67
N ALA A 6 5.61 -2.01 6.05
CA ALA A 6 4.81 -0.79 5.94
C ALA A 6 4.10 -0.36 7.24
N MET A 7 4.02 -1.22 8.25
CA MET A 7 3.45 -0.86 9.54
C MET A 7 4.47 -0.09 10.38
N ASP A 8 4.01 0.95 11.07
CA ASP A 8 4.85 1.69 12.00
C ASP A 8 5.25 0.79 13.17
N ASN A 9 6.54 0.46 13.23
CA ASN A 9 7.13 -0.36 14.28
C ASN A 9 6.96 0.24 15.67
N ALA A 10 6.71 1.56 15.80
CA ALA A 10 6.64 2.24 17.07
C ALA A 10 5.24 2.24 17.71
N THR A 11 4.17 2.13 16.90
CA THR A 11 2.81 2.41 17.40
C THR A 11 1.89 1.20 17.35
N TYR A 12 1.74 0.54 16.20
CA TYR A 12 0.80 -0.57 16.04
C TYR A 12 1.37 -1.62 15.07
N PRO A 13 2.37 -2.40 15.48
CA PRO A 13 3.10 -3.29 14.57
C PRO A 13 2.29 -4.52 14.13
N ILE A 14 1.15 -4.79 14.76
CA ILE A 14 0.38 -6.02 14.50
C ILE A 14 -1.09 -5.65 14.30
N ALA A 15 -1.66 -6.04 13.15
CA ALA A 15 -3.11 -6.08 12.94
C ALA A 15 -3.58 -7.53 12.83
N PHE A 16 -4.75 -7.82 13.40
CA PHE A 16 -5.34 -9.15 13.42
C PHE A 16 -6.87 -9.06 13.37
N GLY A 17 -7.50 -10.15 12.91
CA GLY A 17 -8.95 -10.24 12.72
C GLY A 17 -9.32 -10.78 11.34
N ASP A 18 -10.55 -10.51 10.91
CA ASP A 18 -11.08 -10.94 9.62
C ASP A 18 -10.91 -9.86 8.56
N PHE A 19 -9.91 -10.05 7.69
CA PHE A 19 -9.62 -9.15 6.59
C PHE A 19 -10.56 -9.31 5.39
N SER A 20 -11.53 -10.26 5.42
CA SER A 20 -12.57 -10.35 4.40
C SER A 20 -13.47 -9.10 4.37
N TYR A 21 -13.48 -8.33 5.46
CA TYR A 21 -14.16 -7.03 5.58
C TYR A 21 -13.30 -5.84 5.08
N LEU A 22 -12.06 -6.06 4.66
CA LEU A 22 -11.23 -5.05 4.01
C LEU A 22 -11.39 -5.14 2.50
N TRP A 23 -12.11 -4.18 1.93
CA TRP A 23 -12.32 -4.07 0.50
C TRP A 23 -11.28 -3.15 -0.10
N ILE A 24 -10.57 -3.63 -1.13
CA ILE A 24 -9.65 -2.82 -1.91
C ILE A 24 -10.21 -2.78 -3.34
N LEU A 25 -10.47 -1.58 -3.85
CA LEU A 25 -10.98 -1.38 -5.19
C LEU A 25 -9.91 -0.72 -6.05
N GLU A 26 -9.67 -1.30 -7.22
CA GLU A 26 -8.85 -0.68 -8.25
C GLU A 26 -9.71 0.27 -9.08
N ARG A 27 -9.40 1.58 -9.05
CA ARG A 27 -10.16 2.55 -9.84
C ARG A 27 -9.78 2.52 -11.32
N PHE A 28 -8.50 2.32 -11.59
CA PHE A 28 -7.92 2.34 -12.93
C PHE A 28 -6.81 1.29 -13.02
N ALA A 29 -6.69 0.70 -14.21
CA ALA A 29 -5.65 -0.26 -14.53
C ALA A 29 -4.25 0.28 -14.19
N PRO A 30 -3.34 -0.53 -13.62
CA PRO A 30 -1.96 -0.14 -13.39
C PRO A 30 -1.34 0.33 -14.70
N THR A 31 -0.81 1.54 -14.71
CA THR A 31 -0.24 2.15 -15.91
C THR A 31 1.24 2.39 -15.71
N VAL A 32 2.04 2.10 -16.73
CA VAL A 32 3.49 2.36 -16.75
C VAL A 32 3.81 3.30 -17.91
N LYS A 33 4.50 4.41 -17.62
CA LYS A 33 4.95 5.39 -18.60
C LYS A 33 6.47 5.51 -18.61
N VAL A 34 7.08 5.51 -19.79
CA VAL A 34 8.51 5.75 -19.95
C VAL A 34 8.80 7.26 -19.81
N LEU A 35 9.71 7.61 -18.90
CA LEU A 35 10.20 8.97 -18.69
C LEU A 35 11.48 9.18 -19.51
N LYS A 36 11.30 9.59 -20.77
CA LYS A 36 12.43 9.84 -21.68
C LYS A 36 13.06 11.22 -21.46
N GLU A 37 12.27 12.25 -21.26
CA GLU A 37 12.73 13.65 -21.34
C GLU A 37 13.52 14.11 -20.10
N LEU A 38 13.13 13.67 -18.90
CA LEU A 38 13.76 14.12 -17.65
C LEU A 38 15.18 13.55 -17.45
N LEU A 39 15.46 12.40 -18.06
CA LEU A 39 16.67 11.61 -17.81
C LEU A 39 17.56 11.44 -19.05
N TYR A 40 17.13 11.99 -20.19
CA TYR A 40 17.87 11.92 -21.45
C TYR A 40 19.30 12.46 -21.32
N LEU A 41 19.47 13.60 -20.65
CA LEU A 41 20.78 14.23 -20.44
C LEU A 41 21.74 13.40 -19.58
N LYS A 42 21.23 12.39 -18.87
CA LYS A 42 22.01 11.47 -18.03
C LYS A 42 22.15 10.08 -18.65
N ASP A 43 21.73 9.90 -19.91
CA ASP A 43 21.69 8.61 -20.60
C ASP A 43 20.94 7.52 -19.81
N GLN A 44 19.84 7.92 -19.16
CA GLN A 44 19.03 7.04 -18.32
C GLN A 44 17.59 6.99 -18.83
N THR A 45 16.96 5.81 -18.72
CA THR A 45 15.52 5.62 -18.99
C THR A 45 14.79 5.44 -17.67
N GLY A 46 13.92 6.39 -17.32
CA GLY A 46 13.05 6.25 -16.16
C GLY A 46 11.73 5.58 -16.52
N TYR A 47 11.08 4.98 -15.52
CA TYR A 47 9.72 4.45 -15.65
C TYR A 47 8.87 5.00 -14.51
N LEU A 48 7.68 5.48 -14.84
CA LEU A 48 6.68 5.93 -13.88
C LEU A 48 5.53 4.93 -13.88
N GLY A 49 5.38 4.20 -12.77
CA GLY A 49 4.20 3.38 -12.51
C GLY A 49 3.18 4.17 -11.70
N TYR A 50 1.90 4.05 -12.05
CA TYR A 50 0.79 4.62 -11.29
C TYR A 50 -0.32 3.58 -11.12
N LEU A 51 -0.85 3.50 -9.89
CA LEU A 51 -1.96 2.65 -9.51
C LEU A 51 -2.86 3.44 -8.56
N THR A 52 -4.14 3.55 -8.88
CA THR A 52 -5.14 4.19 -8.01
C THR A 52 -5.97 3.13 -7.33
N LEU A 53 -5.86 3.04 -6.00
CA LEU A 53 -6.66 2.14 -5.17
C LEU A 53 -7.48 2.96 -4.17
N ASP A 54 -8.70 2.49 -3.89
CA ASP A 54 -9.43 2.83 -2.68
C ASP A 54 -9.42 1.65 -1.72
N ALA A 55 -9.52 1.94 -0.42
CA ALA A 55 -9.76 0.93 0.59
C ALA A 55 -10.94 1.32 1.48
N LEU A 56 -11.79 0.35 1.80
CA LEU A 56 -12.91 0.50 2.71
C LEU A 56 -12.93 -0.67 3.70
N LEU A 57 -13.02 -0.35 4.99
CA LEU A 57 -13.29 -1.34 6.03
C LEU A 57 -14.79 -1.38 6.29
N THR A 58 -15.48 -2.44 5.82
CA THR A 58 -16.94 -2.56 5.92
C THR A 58 -17.42 -2.82 7.34
N ASN A 59 -16.57 -3.42 8.20
CA ASN A 59 -16.84 -3.61 9.62
C ASN A 59 -15.62 -3.23 10.44
N ARG A 60 -15.73 -2.16 11.24
CA ARG A 60 -14.61 -1.64 12.05
C ARG A 60 -14.23 -2.54 13.23
N ASP A 61 -15.12 -3.44 13.65
CA ASP A 61 -14.83 -4.39 14.72
C ASP A 61 -14.18 -5.68 14.23
N ALA A 62 -14.17 -5.93 12.91
CA ALA A 62 -13.59 -7.12 12.33
C ALA A 62 -12.05 -7.15 12.41
N ILE A 63 -11.40 -6.00 12.50
CA ILE A 63 -9.94 -5.87 12.56
C ILE A 63 -9.56 -5.04 13.78
N LYS A 64 -8.59 -5.51 14.56
CA LYS A 64 -7.99 -4.80 15.69
C LYS A 64 -6.48 -4.69 15.49
N VAL A 65 -5.88 -3.72 16.16
CA VAL A 65 -4.44 -3.49 16.14
C VAL A 65 -3.88 -3.62 17.55
N LEU A 66 -2.69 -4.20 17.68
CA LEU A 66 -1.96 -4.27 18.94
C LEU A 66 -0.86 -3.22 18.95
N LYS A 67 -0.81 -2.49 20.06
CA LYS A 67 0.35 -1.69 20.44
C LYS A 67 1.23 -2.55 21.34
N ILE A 68 2.53 -2.53 21.09
CA ILE A 68 3.51 -3.13 21.99
C ILE A 68 4.01 -1.99 22.87
N GLU A 69 3.70 -2.05 24.17
CA GLU A 69 4.31 -1.16 25.17
C GLU A 69 5.48 -1.90 25.81
N GLY A 70 6.64 -1.25 25.82
CA GLY A 70 7.87 -1.74 26.45
C GLY A 70 8.04 -1.20 27.86
#